data_AF-A0A7N8X8W9-F1
#
_entry.id   AF-A0A7N8X8W9-F1
#
_cell.length_a   1.000
_cell.length_b   1.000
_cell.length_c   1.000
_cell.angle_alpha   90.00
_cell.angle_beta   90.00
_cell.angle_gamma   90.00
#
_symmetry.space_group_name_H-M   'P 1'
#
loop_
_entity.id
_entity.type
_entity.pdbx_description
1 polymer ?
#
loop_
_entity_poly.entity_id
_entity_poly.type
_entity_poly.pdbx_seq_one_letter_code
_entity_poly.pdbx_strand_id
1 'polypeptide(L)'
;TRLISRLKTWRWEQHKATIGHPFDDNLNPLQTCIFKWPFIVLIPNFKLKAVLFVAQKHHSKRKTLVHTHLSDVSFSSLVVEKQPPQVIKTQSKFSTTVRYLLGEKVAPGKPVMLKAQIINEIQARNLAVVPADNVGELINNSAILEHNTATKSTCATFRNMSIKKIKRADRKGSESVTEEKFALLFSAEITITGCDTPYRIQMISLPVVVIVHGSQDNNALATIIWDCAFSEPDRMPFVVPERVPWRMMYSTLNSKFTSEVQTQHGLDHYNQHFLAQKIFDKPDFAEDYSNMMVSWAQFNKEVLPGRPFTFWQWFEGVMELTKKHLKTYWSEGLIFGFIGKQHLHLILKDRPNGTFLLRFSDSEIGGITIAYVSASENGGQKIQNIQPFSKRDLEIRSLGDRIRDISHITHLYPEFPKDEVFKKFYSGNGFHIQSILHRQLGVYSHLGSCSETGTLTLKFGSFGQM
;
A
#
# COMPACT_ATOMS: atom_id res chain seq x y z
N THR A 1 -13.96 -14.50 -25.93
CA THR A 1 -13.04 -13.35 -26.11
C THR A 1 -13.41 -12.14 -25.25
N ARG A 2 -14.56 -11.47 -25.41
CA ARG A 2 -14.89 -10.23 -24.63
C ARG A 2 -14.85 -10.39 -23.10
N LEU A 3 -15.32 -11.52 -22.59
CA LEU A 3 -15.30 -11.82 -21.15
C LEU A 3 -13.87 -11.96 -20.58
N ILE A 4 -13.03 -12.76 -21.23
CA ILE A 4 -11.64 -12.98 -20.80
C ILE A 4 -10.89 -11.66 -20.81
N SER A 5 -11.12 -10.81 -21.82
CA SER A 5 -10.57 -9.45 -21.86
C SER A 5 -11.00 -8.63 -20.64
N ARG A 6 -12.28 -8.64 -20.26
CA ARG A 6 -12.75 -7.92 -19.07
C ARG A 6 -12.15 -8.44 -17.77
N LEU A 7 -11.94 -9.76 -17.65
CA LEU A 7 -11.25 -10.36 -16.51
C LEU A 7 -9.78 -9.96 -16.45
N LYS A 8 -9.10 -9.91 -17.60
CA LYS A 8 -7.74 -9.37 -17.69
C LYS A 8 -7.69 -7.89 -17.26
N THR A 9 -8.64 -7.07 -17.71
CA THR A 9 -8.75 -5.66 -17.28
C THR A 9 -8.97 -5.53 -15.78
N TRP A 10 -9.91 -6.29 -15.20
CA TRP A 10 -10.15 -6.25 -13.74
C TRP A 10 -8.92 -6.67 -12.95
N ARG A 11 -8.20 -7.71 -13.39
CA ARG A 11 -6.93 -8.13 -12.76
C ARG A 11 -5.85 -7.05 -12.88
N TRP A 12 -5.83 -6.35 -14.00
CA TRP A 12 -4.91 -5.23 -14.24
C TRP A 12 -5.21 -4.06 -13.31
N GLU A 13 -6.49 -3.70 -13.16
CA GLU A 13 -6.94 -2.67 -12.22
C GLU A 13 -6.59 -3.06 -10.77
N GLN A 14 -6.81 -4.32 -10.37
CA GLN A 14 -6.39 -4.83 -9.06
C GLN A 14 -4.88 -4.71 -8.85
N HIS A 15 -4.07 -4.96 -9.90
CA HIS A 15 -2.62 -4.81 -9.86
C HIS A 15 -2.18 -3.35 -9.70
N LYS A 16 -2.86 -2.43 -10.41
CA LYS A 16 -2.61 -0.99 -10.32
C LYS A 16 -3.13 -0.37 -9.03
N ALA A 17 -4.09 -0.99 -8.36
CA ALA A 17 -4.57 -0.58 -7.04
C ALA A 17 -3.44 -0.54 -5.98
N THR A 18 -2.42 -1.40 -6.12
CA THR A 18 -1.23 -1.40 -5.24
C THR A 18 -0.50 -0.05 -5.21
N ILE A 19 -0.50 0.68 -6.33
CA ILE A 19 0.15 1.99 -6.47
C ILE A 19 -0.85 3.15 -6.37
N GLY A 20 -2.04 2.89 -5.81
CA GLY A 20 -3.03 3.91 -5.48
C GLY A 20 -4.05 4.23 -6.57
N HIS A 21 -4.11 3.46 -7.67
CA HIS A 21 -5.21 3.63 -8.63
C HIS A 21 -6.55 3.17 -8.04
N PRO A 22 -7.67 3.81 -8.42
CA PRO A 22 -9.01 3.34 -8.06
C PRO A 22 -9.24 1.91 -8.55
N PHE A 23 -9.94 1.11 -7.75
CA PHE A 23 -10.25 -0.28 -8.06
C PHE A 23 -11.62 -0.66 -7.54
N ASP A 24 -12.45 -1.23 -8.42
CA ASP A 24 -13.73 -1.83 -8.07
C ASP A 24 -13.53 -3.34 -7.84
N ASP A 25 -13.62 -3.76 -6.59
CA ASP A 25 -13.47 -5.17 -6.20
C ASP A 25 -14.74 -6.00 -6.49
N ASN A 26 -15.82 -5.38 -6.95
CA ASN A 26 -17.08 -6.05 -7.22
C ASN A 26 -17.02 -6.92 -8.49
N LEU A 27 -16.80 -8.22 -8.29
CA LEU A 27 -16.80 -9.22 -9.37
C LEU A 27 -18.20 -9.63 -9.86
N ASN A 28 -19.29 -9.21 -9.20
CA ASN A 28 -20.64 -9.67 -9.52
C ASN A 28 -21.10 -9.35 -10.97
N PRO A 29 -20.79 -8.17 -11.55
CA PRO A 29 -21.10 -7.88 -12.95
C PRO A 29 -20.37 -8.82 -13.91
N LEU A 30 -19.12 -9.18 -13.62
CA LEU A 30 -18.34 -10.13 -14.42
C LEU A 30 -18.90 -11.54 -14.29
N GLN A 31 -19.25 -11.97 -13.08
CA GLN A 31 -19.86 -13.28 -12.84
C GLN A 31 -21.20 -13.42 -13.58
N THR A 32 -22.03 -12.37 -13.57
CA THR A 32 -23.31 -12.37 -14.31
C THR A 32 -23.08 -12.47 -15.82
N CYS A 33 -22.04 -11.81 -16.34
CA CYS A 33 -21.69 -11.91 -17.77
C CYS A 33 -21.22 -13.33 -18.15
N ILE A 34 -20.51 -14.01 -17.26
CA ILE A 34 -20.09 -15.42 -17.43
C ILE A 34 -21.33 -16.31 -17.57
N PHE A 35 -22.32 -16.15 -16.71
CA PHE A 35 -23.53 -16.98 -16.73
C PHE A 35 -24.41 -16.78 -17.96
N LYS A 36 -24.37 -15.58 -18.59
CA LYS A 36 -25.13 -15.30 -19.82
C LYS A 36 -24.48 -15.85 -21.09
N TRP A 37 -23.30 -16.46 -20.99
CA TRP A 37 -22.58 -16.90 -22.17
C TRP A 37 -23.17 -18.22 -22.72
N PRO A 38 -23.46 -18.34 -24.04
CA PRO A 38 -24.29 -19.43 -24.57
C PRO A 38 -23.81 -20.84 -24.22
N PHE A 39 -22.50 -21.09 -24.22
CA PHE A 39 -21.97 -22.40 -23.86
C PHE A 39 -22.21 -22.78 -22.38
N ILE A 40 -22.18 -21.81 -21.47
CA ILE A 40 -22.45 -22.02 -20.04
C ILE A 40 -23.95 -22.16 -19.78
N VAL A 41 -24.79 -21.46 -20.55
CA VAL A 41 -26.26 -21.61 -20.54
C VAL A 41 -26.69 -23.01 -21.02
N LEU A 42 -25.86 -23.69 -21.83
CA LEU A 42 -26.14 -25.05 -22.29
C LEU A 42 -25.77 -26.15 -21.27
N ILE A 43 -24.98 -25.83 -20.23
CA ILE A 43 -24.55 -26.79 -19.19
C ILE A 43 -25.71 -27.41 -18.41
N PRO A 44 -26.71 -26.65 -17.91
CA PRO A 44 -27.80 -27.23 -17.11
C PRO A 44 -28.85 -27.99 -17.93
N ASN A 45 -28.94 -27.73 -19.24
CA ASN A 45 -30.14 -28.04 -20.02
C ASN A 45 -30.18 -29.43 -20.67
N PHE A 46 -29.35 -30.40 -20.27
CA PHE A 46 -29.11 -31.67 -21.01
C PHE A 46 -28.65 -31.49 -22.48
N LYS A 47 -28.66 -30.26 -23.01
CA LYS A 47 -28.26 -29.88 -24.36
C LYS A 47 -26.76 -29.93 -24.56
N LEU A 48 -25.91 -29.82 -23.52
CA LEU A 48 -24.46 -30.00 -23.72
C LEU A 48 -24.14 -31.43 -24.15
N LYS A 49 -24.73 -32.45 -23.50
CA LYS A 49 -24.61 -33.85 -23.96
C LYS A 49 -25.21 -34.04 -25.34
N ALA A 50 -26.39 -33.47 -25.63
CA ALA A 50 -27.00 -33.54 -26.96
C ALA A 50 -26.17 -32.82 -28.06
N VAL A 51 -25.56 -31.67 -27.77
CA VAL A 51 -24.68 -30.90 -28.67
C VAL A 51 -23.36 -31.63 -28.87
N LEU A 52 -22.76 -32.19 -27.81
CA LEU A 52 -21.57 -33.03 -27.90
C LEU A 52 -21.85 -34.33 -28.67
N PHE A 53 -23.04 -34.92 -28.51
CA PHE A 53 -23.51 -36.12 -29.20
C PHE A 53 -23.82 -35.86 -30.68
N VAL A 54 -24.45 -34.73 -31.01
CA VAL A 54 -24.68 -34.28 -32.41
C VAL A 54 -23.35 -33.88 -33.07
N ALA A 55 -22.43 -33.25 -32.34
CA ALA A 55 -21.07 -32.99 -32.83
C ALA A 55 -20.29 -34.29 -33.09
N GLN A 56 -20.54 -35.33 -32.28
CA GLN A 56 -20.04 -36.69 -32.47
C GLN A 56 -20.51 -37.30 -33.79
N LYS A 57 -21.75 -37.02 -34.21
CA LYS A 57 -22.33 -37.54 -35.46
C LYS A 57 -21.89 -36.81 -36.73
N HIS A 58 -21.43 -35.55 -36.65
CA HIS A 58 -21.16 -34.78 -37.87
C HIS A 58 -19.78 -34.11 -38.02
N HIS A 59 -19.04 -33.70 -36.98
CA HIS A 59 -17.71 -33.09 -37.20
C HIS A 59 -16.83 -33.09 -35.94
N SER A 60 -15.74 -33.88 -35.96
CA SER A 60 -14.70 -33.95 -34.91
C SER A 60 -14.14 -32.56 -34.52
N LYS A 61 -13.97 -31.65 -35.49
CA LYS A 61 -13.45 -30.28 -35.27
C LYS A 61 -14.32 -29.40 -34.36
N ARG A 62 -15.66 -29.54 -34.40
CA ARG A 62 -16.58 -28.72 -33.57
C ARG A 62 -16.58 -29.17 -32.10
N LYS A 63 -16.46 -30.48 -31.84
CA LYS A 63 -16.32 -31.02 -30.49
C LYS A 63 -15.04 -30.51 -29.81
N THR A 64 -13.92 -30.56 -30.53
CA THR A 64 -12.64 -30.01 -30.05
C THR A 64 -12.75 -28.53 -29.71
N LEU A 65 -13.37 -27.73 -30.58
CA LEU A 65 -13.52 -26.28 -30.37
C LEU A 65 -14.32 -25.95 -29.10
N VAL A 66 -15.40 -26.68 -28.81
CA VAL A 66 -16.23 -26.47 -27.61
C VAL A 66 -15.47 -26.85 -26.34
N HIS A 67 -14.74 -27.97 -26.35
CA HIS A 67 -13.90 -28.37 -25.22
C HIS A 67 -12.76 -27.37 -24.98
N THR A 68 -12.10 -26.87 -26.03
CA THR A 68 -11.05 -25.85 -25.90
C THR A 68 -11.60 -24.56 -25.28
N HIS A 69 -12.75 -24.08 -25.78
CA HIS A 69 -13.36 -22.87 -25.22
C HIS A 69 -13.84 -23.07 -23.78
N LEU A 70 -14.45 -24.21 -23.44
CA LEU A 70 -14.86 -24.49 -22.07
C LEU A 70 -13.65 -24.58 -21.14
N SER A 71 -12.56 -25.19 -21.62
CA SER A 71 -11.29 -25.28 -20.90
C SER A 71 -10.74 -23.89 -20.61
N ASP A 72 -10.56 -23.05 -21.63
CA ASP A 72 -10.02 -21.68 -21.48
C ASP A 72 -10.79 -20.84 -20.47
N VAL A 73 -12.11 -21.04 -20.44
CA VAL A 73 -13.02 -20.28 -19.60
C VAL A 73 -13.02 -20.81 -18.18
N SER A 74 -12.94 -22.13 -18.02
CA SER A 74 -12.75 -22.77 -16.71
C SER A 74 -11.45 -22.30 -16.07
N PHE A 75 -10.36 -22.26 -16.85
CA PHE A 75 -9.09 -21.70 -16.41
C PHE A 75 -9.19 -20.21 -16.04
N SER A 76 -9.75 -19.40 -16.93
CA SER A 76 -9.84 -17.94 -16.73
C SER A 76 -10.79 -17.51 -15.61
N SER A 77 -11.68 -18.40 -15.16
CA SER A 77 -12.71 -18.10 -14.15
C SER A 77 -12.21 -18.22 -12.71
N LEU A 78 -10.99 -18.72 -12.50
CA LEU A 78 -10.35 -18.72 -11.19
C LEU A 78 -9.57 -17.41 -11.01
N VAL A 79 -9.96 -16.61 -10.02
CA VAL A 79 -9.35 -15.30 -9.74
C VAL A 79 -9.01 -15.17 -8.27
N VAL A 80 -7.92 -14.45 -7.97
CA VAL A 80 -7.58 -14.08 -6.59
C VAL A 80 -8.35 -12.80 -6.24
N GLU A 81 -9.50 -12.97 -5.59
CA GLU A 81 -10.40 -11.87 -5.22
C GLU A 81 -9.76 -10.94 -4.19
N LYS A 82 -9.19 -11.52 -3.13
CA LYS A 82 -8.40 -10.79 -2.13
C LYS A 82 -6.96 -11.28 -2.18
N GLN A 83 -6.07 -10.44 -2.73
CA GLN A 83 -4.64 -10.75 -2.82
C GLN A 83 -4.02 -10.95 -1.43
N PRO A 84 -2.99 -11.81 -1.30
CA PRO A 84 -2.17 -11.82 -0.09
C PRO A 84 -1.45 -10.47 0.07
N PRO A 85 -0.97 -10.14 1.28
CA PRO A 85 -0.04 -9.01 1.44
C PRO A 85 1.14 -9.17 0.48
N GLN A 86 1.52 -8.10 -0.22
CA GLN A 86 2.60 -8.17 -1.20
C GLN A 86 3.99 -8.15 -0.55
N VAL A 87 4.08 -7.78 0.72
CA VAL A 87 5.25 -8.02 1.56
C VAL A 87 4.83 -8.94 2.69
N ILE A 88 5.41 -10.14 2.75
CA ILE A 88 5.04 -11.17 3.74
C ILE A 88 6.24 -11.47 4.62
N LYS A 89 6.10 -11.21 5.92
CA LYS A 89 7.09 -11.66 6.90
C LYS A 89 6.91 -13.14 7.21
N THR A 90 7.99 -13.92 7.18
CA THR A 90 7.98 -15.33 7.60
C THR A 90 7.41 -15.49 9.00
N GLN A 91 6.72 -16.61 9.25
CA GLN A 91 6.05 -16.93 10.51
C GLN A 91 4.89 -15.98 10.90
N SER A 92 4.64 -14.92 10.13
CA SER A 92 3.48 -14.05 10.34
C SER A 92 2.24 -14.69 9.69
N LYS A 93 1.07 -14.42 10.28
CA LYS A 93 -0.21 -14.91 9.76
C LYS A 93 -0.75 -13.92 8.72
N PHE A 94 -1.28 -14.46 7.62
CA PHE A 94 -2.00 -13.69 6.61
C PHE A 94 -3.19 -14.47 6.07
N SER A 95 -4.01 -13.82 5.26
CA SER A 95 -5.20 -14.42 4.65
C SER A 95 -5.33 -13.95 3.20
N THR A 96 -5.96 -14.77 2.37
CA THR A 96 -6.24 -14.48 0.96
C THR A 96 -7.52 -15.22 0.54
N THR A 97 -8.23 -14.68 -0.44
CA THR A 97 -9.49 -15.27 -0.92
C THR A 97 -9.40 -15.47 -2.42
N VAL A 98 -9.71 -16.69 -2.86
CA VAL A 98 -9.78 -17.07 -4.26
C VAL A 98 -11.25 -17.30 -4.61
N ARG A 99 -11.71 -16.76 -5.73
CA ARG A 99 -13.07 -16.90 -6.23
C ARG A 99 -13.08 -17.67 -7.53
N TYR A 100 -14.00 -18.62 -7.64
CA TYR A 100 -14.27 -19.32 -8.89
C TYR A 100 -15.62 -18.85 -9.45
N LEU A 101 -15.56 -18.10 -10.55
CA LEU A 101 -16.73 -17.42 -11.10
C LEU A 101 -17.75 -18.38 -11.75
N LEU A 102 -17.33 -19.60 -12.04
CA LEU A 102 -18.17 -20.69 -12.55
C LEU A 102 -18.63 -21.66 -11.46
N GLY A 103 -18.57 -21.24 -10.19
CA GLY A 103 -18.90 -22.08 -9.04
C GLY A 103 -20.25 -22.79 -9.08
N GLU A 104 -21.31 -22.11 -9.53
CA GLU A 104 -22.66 -22.73 -9.68
C GLU A 104 -22.71 -23.89 -10.69
N LYS A 105 -21.70 -24.01 -11.56
CA LYS A 105 -21.61 -25.06 -12.58
C LYS A 105 -20.67 -26.19 -12.17
N VAL A 106 -20.05 -26.12 -11.00
CA VAL A 106 -19.26 -27.22 -10.45
C VAL A 106 -20.21 -28.39 -10.14
N ALA A 107 -19.80 -29.60 -10.51
CA ALA A 107 -20.58 -30.81 -10.32
C ALA A 107 -20.87 -31.03 -8.82
N PRO A 108 -22.14 -31.36 -8.45
CA PRO A 108 -22.47 -31.66 -7.07
C PRO A 108 -21.77 -32.95 -6.63
N GLY A 109 -21.35 -33.01 -5.36
CA GLY A 109 -20.69 -34.19 -4.79
C GLY A 109 -19.53 -33.80 -3.89
N LYS A 110 -18.30 -34.12 -4.31
CA LYS A 110 -17.09 -33.93 -3.48
C LYS A 110 -16.74 -32.45 -3.31
N PRO A 111 -16.47 -31.98 -2.08
CA PRO A 111 -15.93 -30.65 -1.85
C PRO A 111 -14.64 -30.44 -2.65
N VAL A 112 -14.60 -29.37 -3.44
CA VAL A 112 -13.39 -28.99 -4.18
C VAL A 112 -12.43 -28.32 -3.20
N MET A 113 -11.25 -28.92 -3.00
CA MET A 113 -10.20 -28.35 -2.17
C MET A 113 -9.18 -27.63 -3.04
N LEU A 114 -9.00 -26.32 -2.83
CA LEU A 114 -7.89 -25.58 -3.41
C LEU A 114 -6.65 -25.74 -2.53
N LYS A 115 -5.51 -25.95 -3.16
CA LYS A 115 -4.19 -25.94 -2.53
C LYS A 115 -3.41 -24.71 -2.98
N ALA A 116 -2.80 -24.02 -2.04
CA ALA A 116 -1.86 -22.94 -2.24
C ALA A 116 -0.42 -23.47 -2.11
N GLN A 117 0.45 -23.05 -3.02
CA GLN A 117 1.89 -23.33 -3.01
C GLN A 117 2.63 -22.02 -3.24
N ILE A 118 3.78 -21.84 -2.60
CA ILE A 118 4.66 -20.70 -2.89
C ILE A 118 5.62 -21.10 -4.02
N ILE A 119 5.69 -20.26 -5.04
CA ILE A 119 6.53 -20.47 -6.22
C ILE A 119 7.43 -19.26 -6.44
N ASN A 120 8.62 -19.47 -7.00
CA ASN A 120 9.50 -18.38 -7.41
C ASN A 120 9.18 -17.90 -8.83
N GLU A 121 9.89 -16.87 -9.28
CA GLU A 121 9.74 -16.29 -10.62
C GLU A 121 9.97 -17.28 -11.77
N ILE A 122 10.96 -18.17 -11.66
CA ILE A 122 11.24 -19.18 -12.69
C ILE A 122 10.07 -20.16 -12.83
N GLN A 123 9.53 -20.62 -11.71
CA GLN A 123 8.36 -21.50 -11.68
C GLN A 123 7.10 -20.79 -12.18
N ALA A 124 6.91 -19.50 -11.85
CA ALA A 124 5.79 -18.70 -12.33
C ALA A 124 5.82 -18.51 -13.86
N ARG A 125 7.00 -18.46 -14.47
CA ARG A 125 7.16 -18.42 -15.93
C ARG A 125 6.87 -19.77 -16.60
N ASN A 126 7.00 -20.88 -15.87
CA ASN A 126 6.89 -22.25 -16.39
C ASN A 126 5.72 -23.04 -15.80
N LEU A 127 4.54 -22.42 -15.64
CA LEU A 127 3.35 -23.05 -15.03
C LEU A 127 2.79 -24.29 -15.76
N ALA A 128 3.23 -24.55 -16.99
CA ALA A 128 2.86 -25.75 -17.74
C ALA A 128 3.53 -27.02 -17.18
N VAL A 129 4.65 -26.88 -16.49
CA VAL A 129 5.38 -27.98 -15.85
C VAL A 129 5.03 -27.98 -14.37
N VAL A 130 4.62 -29.14 -13.83
CA VAL A 130 4.39 -29.28 -12.39
C VAL A 130 5.69 -28.97 -11.66
N PRO A 131 5.74 -27.99 -10.75
CA PRO A 131 6.97 -27.65 -10.05
C PRO A 131 7.44 -28.86 -9.23
N ALA A 132 8.59 -29.44 -9.58
CA ALA A 132 9.14 -30.60 -8.87
C ALA A 132 9.70 -30.23 -7.49
N ASP A 133 10.21 -28.99 -7.35
CA ASP A 133 10.86 -28.52 -6.13
C ASP A 133 10.02 -27.50 -5.35
N ASN A 134 9.74 -27.83 -4.09
CA ASN A 134 9.13 -26.88 -3.15
C ASN A 134 10.14 -25.79 -2.78
N VAL A 135 9.82 -24.55 -3.17
CA VAL A 135 10.61 -23.35 -2.84
C VAL A 135 10.29 -22.86 -1.43
N GLY A 136 9.14 -23.20 -0.86
CA GLY A 136 8.83 -22.88 0.53
C GLY A 136 7.78 -23.77 1.17
N GLU A 137 7.67 -23.68 2.49
CA GLU A 137 6.72 -24.42 3.31
C GLU A 137 5.61 -23.46 3.80
N LEU A 138 4.38 -23.68 3.32
CA LEU A 138 3.20 -22.94 3.74
C LEU A 138 2.40 -23.73 4.78
N ILE A 139 1.96 -23.05 5.83
CA ILE A 139 1.01 -23.56 6.83
C ILE A 139 -0.41 -23.11 6.43
N ASN A 140 -1.42 -23.96 6.68
CA ASN A 140 -2.83 -23.70 6.36
C ASN A 140 -3.06 -23.37 4.88
N ASN A 141 -2.36 -24.12 4.02
CA ASN A 141 -2.29 -23.88 2.58
C ASN A 141 -3.42 -24.56 1.78
N SER A 142 -4.48 -25.03 2.43
CA SER A 142 -5.61 -25.67 1.76
C SER A 142 -6.91 -25.03 2.24
N ALA A 143 -7.85 -24.81 1.32
CA ALA A 143 -9.17 -24.26 1.63
C ALA A 143 -10.23 -24.90 0.73
N ILE A 144 -11.43 -25.12 1.28
CA ILE A 144 -12.56 -25.64 0.53
C ILE A 144 -13.18 -24.51 -0.28
N LEU A 145 -13.55 -24.81 -1.52
CA LEU A 145 -14.31 -23.91 -2.38
C LEU A 145 -15.78 -23.96 -1.98
N GLU A 146 -16.22 -22.96 -1.22
CA GLU A 146 -17.56 -22.89 -0.64
C GLU A 146 -18.49 -22.02 -1.50
N HIS A 147 -19.69 -22.51 -1.79
CA HIS A 147 -20.73 -21.75 -2.48
C HIS A 147 -21.65 -21.07 -1.47
N ASN A 148 -21.72 -19.74 -1.54
CA ASN A 148 -22.66 -18.94 -0.79
C ASN A 148 -23.89 -18.65 -1.66
N THR A 149 -25.05 -19.18 -1.25
CA THR A 149 -26.31 -19.07 -2.00
C THR A 149 -26.90 -17.66 -2.00
N ALA A 150 -26.65 -16.87 -0.94
CA ALA A 150 -27.18 -15.51 -0.82
C ALA A 150 -26.45 -14.55 -1.77
N THR A 151 -25.12 -14.62 -1.82
CA THR A 151 -24.29 -13.78 -2.70
C THR A 151 -24.07 -14.40 -4.07
N LYS A 152 -24.47 -15.66 -4.27
CA LYS A 152 -24.16 -16.50 -5.43
C LYS A 152 -22.66 -16.63 -5.71
N SER A 153 -21.80 -16.34 -4.73
CA SER A 153 -20.34 -16.39 -4.91
C SER A 153 -19.78 -17.74 -4.47
N THR A 154 -18.77 -18.23 -5.18
CA THR A 154 -18.09 -19.47 -4.82
C THR A 154 -16.62 -19.17 -4.55
N CYS A 155 -16.23 -19.20 -3.28
CA CYS A 155 -14.93 -18.71 -2.82
C CYS A 155 -14.24 -19.71 -1.90
N ALA A 156 -12.92 -19.78 -1.99
CA ALA A 156 -12.06 -20.47 -1.04
C ALA A 156 -11.30 -19.41 -0.24
N THR A 157 -11.58 -19.34 1.06
CA THR A 157 -10.93 -18.38 1.95
C THR A 157 -9.82 -19.07 2.73
N PHE A 158 -8.57 -18.71 2.43
CA PHE A 158 -7.42 -19.18 3.17
C PHE A 158 -7.21 -18.25 4.36
N ARG A 159 -7.41 -18.79 5.57
CA ARG A 159 -7.27 -18.05 6.83
C ARG A 159 -6.03 -18.51 7.58
N ASN A 160 -5.35 -17.59 8.25
CA ASN A 160 -4.20 -17.90 9.09
C ASN A 160 -3.09 -18.66 8.34
N MET A 161 -2.89 -18.35 7.06
CA MET A 161 -1.74 -18.84 6.30
C MET A 161 -0.45 -18.29 6.89
N SER A 162 0.65 -19.03 6.77
CA SER A 162 1.96 -18.57 7.20
C SER A 162 3.07 -19.22 6.38
N ILE A 163 4.12 -18.48 6.06
CA ILE A 163 5.34 -19.03 5.43
C ILE A 163 6.28 -19.46 6.55
N LYS A 164 6.46 -20.77 6.72
CA LYS A 164 7.33 -21.35 7.75
C LYS A 164 8.79 -21.33 7.34
N LYS A 165 9.08 -21.69 6.08
CA LYS A 165 10.42 -21.72 5.49
C LYS A 165 10.35 -21.27 4.03
N ILE A 166 11.41 -20.60 3.57
CA ILE A 166 11.58 -20.20 2.17
C ILE A 166 13.02 -20.48 1.75
N LYS A 167 13.19 -21.18 0.63
CA LYS A 167 14.45 -21.36 -0.06
C LYS A 167 14.64 -20.18 -1.00
N ARG A 168 15.86 -19.66 -1.05
CA ARG A 168 16.23 -18.53 -1.89
C ARG A 168 17.22 -19.00 -2.93
N ALA A 169 17.18 -18.38 -4.11
CA ALA A 169 18.20 -18.62 -5.12
C ALA A 169 19.57 -18.13 -4.63
N ASP A 170 20.64 -18.77 -5.11
CA ASP A 170 21.99 -18.26 -4.93
C ASP A 170 22.12 -16.91 -5.64
N ARG A 171 22.38 -15.86 -4.85
CA ARG A 171 22.47 -14.48 -5.34
C ARG A 171 23.70 -14.30 -6.21
N LYS A 172 23.56 -13.57 -7.33
CA LYS A 172 24.71 -13.15 -8.15
C LYS A 172 24.96 -11.66 -7.93
N GLY A 173 26.21 -11.30 -7.64
CA GLY A 173 26.62 -9.89 -7.51
C GLY A 173 25.91 -9.16 -6.36
N SER A 174 25.27 -8.02 -6.68
CA SER A 174 24.71 -7.07 -5.70
C SER A 174 23.18 -7.18 -5.53
N GLU A 175 22.57 -8.30 -5.91
CA GLU A 175 21.11 -8.53 -5.76
C GLU A 175 20.71 -8.64 -4.28
N SER A 176 19.76 -7.80 -3.86
CA SER A 176 19.20 -7.87 -2.52
C SER A 176 18.16 -8.98 -2.41
N VAL A 177 18.07 -9.59 -1.23
CA VAL A 177 16.99 -10.56 -0.94
C VAL A 177 15.58 -9.94 -0.96
N THR A 178 15.48 -8.61 -0.89
CA THR A 178 14.21 -7.87 -1.00
C THR A 178 13.79 -7.63 -2.45
N GLU A 179 14.62 -8.02 -3.42
CA GLU A 179 14.32 -7.97 -4.86
C GLU A 179 13.77 -9.31 -5.37
N GLU A 180 13.88 -10.39 -4.58
CA GLU A 180 13.40 -11.73 -4.95
C GLU A 180 11.87 -11.81 -4.87
N LYS A 181 11.23 -12.04 -6.03
CA LYS A 181 9.78 -12.10 -6.19
C LYS A 181 9.27 -13.54 -6.21
N PHE A 182 8.17 -13.74 -5.48
CA PHE A 182 7.44 -15.00 -5.38
C PHE A 182 5.97 -14.79 -5.75
N ALA A 183 5.24 -15.89 -5.86
CA ALA A 183 3.78 -15.89 -5.99
C ALA A 183 3.18 -17.03 -5.17
N LEU A 184 1.91 -16.88 -4.80
CA LEU A 184 1.08 -18.01 -4.37
C LEU A 184 0.39 -18.60 -5.60
N LEU A 185 0.68 -19.85 -5.91
CA LEU A 185 -0.01 -20.68 -6.90
C LEU A 185 -1.19 -21.39 -6.21
N PHE A 186 -2.40 -21.03 -6.61
CA PHE A 186 -3.61 -21.72 -6.20
C PHE A 186 -4.00 -22.72 -7.27
N SER A 187 -4.27 -23.97 -6.87
CA SER A 187 -4.67 -25.02 -7.80
C SER A 187 -5.73 -25.94 -7.22
N ALA A 188 -6.60 -26.45 -8.08
CA ALA A 188 -7.60 -27.46 -7.76
C ALA A 188 -7.95 -28.29 -8.99
N GLU A 189 -8.51 -29.47 -8.77
CA GLU A 189 -9.21 -30.22 -9.81
C GLU A 189 -10.71 -30.03 -9.62
N ILE A 190 -11.40 -29.58 -10.67
CA ILE A 190 -12.83 -29.36 -10.67
C ILE A 190 -13.50 -30.19 -11.75
N THR A 191 -14.67 -30.74 -11.44
CA THR A 191 -15.53 -31.34 -12.46
C THR A 191 -16.69 -30.38 -12.69
N ILE A 192 -16.96 -30.03 -13.94
CA ILE A 192 -18.10 -29.18 -14.30
C ILE A 192 -19.28 -30.07 -14.63
N THR A 193 -20.48 -29.70 -14.17
CA THR A 193 -21.71 -30.43 -14.45
C THR A 193 -21.85 -30.69 -15.95
N GLY A 194 -22.14 -31.94 -16.33
CA GLY A 194 -22.28 -32.33 -17.74
C GLY A 194 -20.97 -32.58 -18.49
N CYS A 195 -19.80 -32.46 -17.84
CA CYS A 195 -18.51 -32.91 -18.35
C CYS A 195 -18.03 -34.12 -17.54
N ASP A 196 -17.55 -35.16 -18.23
CA ASP A 196 -17.04 -36.38 -17.57
C ASP A 196 -15.54 -36.27 -17.22
N THR A 197 -14.83 -35.27 -17.76
CA THR A 197 -13.40 -35.03 -17.53
C THR A 197 -13.18 -33.93 -16.49
N PRO A 198 -12.36 -34.17 -15.45
CA PRO A 198 -11.96 -33.12 -14.52
C PRO A 198 -11.01 -32.13 -15.19
N TYR A 199 -11.14 -30.86 -14.84
CA TYR A 199 -10.25 -29.78 -15.25
C TYR A 199 -9.37 -29.40 -14.08
N ARG A 200 -8.05 -29.44 -14.28
CA ARG A 200 -7.11 -28.83 -13.34
C ARG A 200 -7.11 -27.34 -13.57
N ILE A 201 -7.58 -26.54 -12.62
CA ILE A 201 -7.54 -25.08 -12.69
C ILE A 201 -6.39 -24.55 -11.83
N GLN A 202 -5.77 -23.46 -12.27
CA GLN A 202 -4.69 -22.83 -11.53
C GLN A 202 -4.63 -21.32 -11.77
N MET A 203 -4.18 -20.58 -10.75
CA MET A 203 -4.04 -19.13 -10.79
C MET A 203 -2.93 -18.70 -9.83
N ILE A 204 -2.11 -17.73 -10.23
CA ILE A 204 -1.06 -17.14 -9.39
C ILE A 204 -1.50 -15.80 -8.79
N SER A 205 -1.06 -15.49 -7.58
CA SER A 205 -1.23 -14.15 -6.99
C SER A 205 -0.45 -13.08 -7.76
N LEU A 206 -0.67 -11.82 -7.38
CA LEU A 206 0.30 -10.75 -7.65
C LEU A 206 1.67 -11.09 -7.03
N PRO A 207 2.77 -10.47 -7.51
CA PRO A 207 4.07 -10.71 -6.93
C PRO A 207 4.07 -10.36 -5.45
N VAL A 208 4.73 -11.21 -4.68
CA VAL A 208 4.99 -11.00 -3.27
C VAL A 208 6.49 -11.07 -2.99
N VAL A 209 6.98 -10.25 -2.08
CA VAL A 209 8.34 -10.31 -1.54
C VAL A 209 8.25 -10.88 -0.13
N VAL A 210 9.07 -11.90 0.14
CA VAL A 210 9.11 -12.53 1.47
C VAL A 210 10.26 -11.94 2.28
N ILE A 211 9.99 -11.48 3.49
CA ILE A 211 10.98 -10.89 4.41
C ILE A 211 11.09 -11.72 5.69
N VAL A 212 12.22 -11.59 6.38
CA VAL A 212 12.43 -12.23 7.70
C VAL A 212 12.36 -11.22 8.84
N HIS A 213 12.68 -9.95 8.56
CA HIS A 213 12.70 -8.88 9.55
C HIS A 213 12.02 -7.61 9.02
N GLY A 214 11.37 -6.85 9.90
CA GLY A 214 10.60 -5.65 9.51
C GLY A 214 11.45 -4.53 8.93
N SER A 215 12.76 -4.49 9.23
CA SER A 215 13.68 -3.53 8.61
C SER A 215 13.84 -3.70 7.09
N GLN A 216 13.39 -4.83 6.53
CA GLN A 216 13.41 -5.10 5.10
C GLN A 216 12.15 -4.62 4.38
N ASP A 217 11.11 -4.23 5.12
CA ASP A 217 9.78 -3.92 4.60
C ASP A 217 9.81 -2.80 3.55
N ASN A 218 10.50 -1.69 3.86
CA ASN A 218 10.64 -0.55 2.97
C ASN A 218 11.25 -0.93 1.60
N ASN A 219 12.37 -1.68 1.62
CA ASN A 219 13.04 -2.11 0.38
C ASN A 219 12.20 -3.16 -0.38
N ALA A 220 11.51 -4.05 0.32
CA ALA A 220 10.61 -5.02 -0.30
C ALA A 220 9.41 -4.33 -0.96
N LEU A 221 8.86 -3.29 -0.32
CA LEU A 221 7.79 -2.48 -0.88
C LEU A 221 8.26 -1.75 -2.14
N ALA A 222 9.49 -1.25 -2.18
CA ALA A 222 10.06 -0.63 -3.37
C ALA A 222 10.00 -1.56 -4.60
N THR A 223 10.38 -2.83 -4.40
CA THR A 223 10.33 -3.87 -5.45
C THR A 223 8.91 -4.08 -5.95
N ILE A 224 7.94 -4.12 -5.03
CA ILE A 224 6.52 -4.26 -5.36
C ILE A 224 5.99 -3.04 -6.13
N ILE A 225 6.34 -1.83 -5.70
CA ILE A 225 5.91 -0.60 -6.36
C ILE A 225 6.48 -0.52 -7.77
N TRP A 226 7.77 -0.82 -7.94
CA TRP A 226 8.40 -0.84 -9.27
C TRP A 226 7.74 -1.89 -10.18
N ASP A 227 7.49 -3.08 -9.66
CA ASP A 227 6.84 -4.14 -10.42
C ASP A 227 5.41 -3.78 -10.83
N CYS A 228 4.61 -3.24 -9.90
CA CYS A 228 3.24 -2.81 -10.16
C CYS A 228 3.15 -1.61 -11.11
N ALA A 229 4.08 -0.67 -11.00
CA ALA A 229 4.07 0.55 -11.79
C ALA A 229 4.44 0.30 -13.25
N PHE A 230 5.46 -0.51 -13.48
CA PHE A 230 6.13 -0.62 -14.78
C PHE A 230 6.02 -2.00 -15.42
N SER A 231 5.13 -2.85 -14.91
CA SER A 231 4.67 -4.03 -15.63
C SER A 231 3.99 -3.62 -16.94
N GLU A 232 4.14 -4.45 -17.97
CA GLU A 232 3.39 -4.36 -19.23
C GLU A 232 2.23 -5.35 -19.22
N PRO A 233 1.11 -5.06 -19.92
CA PRO A 233 0.05 -6.03 -20.16
C PRO A 233 0.60 -7.29 -20.84
N ASP A 234 0.14 -8.46 -20.40
CA ASP A 234 0.54 -9.76 -20.96
C ASP A 234 2.06 -10.09 -20.91
N ARG A 235 2.83 -9.39 -20.07
CA ARG A 235 4.24 -9.72 -19.83
C ARG A 235 4.45 -11.14 -19.32
N MET A 236 5.65 -11.68 -19.54
CA MET A 236 6.12 -12.84 -18.78
C MET A 236 6.10 -12.50 -17.28
N PRO A 237 5.66 -13.43 -16.41
CA PRO A 237 5.52 -13.17 -14.98
C PRO A 237 6.76 -12.51 -14.37
N PHE A 238 6.52 -11.38 -13.70
CA PHE A 238 7.47 -10.59 -12.92
C PHE A 238 8.61 -9.90 -13.71
N VAL A 239 8.58 -9.93 -15.05
CA VAL A 239 9.53 -9.15 -15.86
C VAL A 239 9.17 -7.65 -15.81
N VAL A 240 10.13 -6.79 -15.48
CA VAL A 240 9.97 -5.33 -15.48
C VAL A 240 11.19 -4.65 -16.09
N PRO A 241 11.03 -3.44 -16.65
CA PRO A 241 12.15 -2.69 -17.19
C PRO A 241 13.12 -2.26 -16.07
N GLU A 242 14.41 -2.21 -16.39
CA GLU A 242 15.45 -1.71 -15.48
C GLU A 242 15.43 -0.17 -15.36
N ARG A 243 14.94 0.52 -16.39
CA ARG A 243 14.85 1.98 -16.43
C ARG A 243 13.52 2.42 -17.04
N VAL A 244 12.98 3.53 -16.54
CA VAL A 244 11.71 4.10 -17.02
C VAL A 244 11.79 5.62 -17.17
N PRO A 245 10.97 6.23 -18.04
CA PRO A 245 10.85 7.68 -18.13
C PRO A 245 10.40 8.30 -16.81
N TRP A 246 11.01 9.41 -16.41
CA TRP A 246 10.71 10.12 -15.17
C TRP A 246 9.23 10.49 -15.06
N ARG A 247 8.59 10.89 -16.16
CA ARG A 247 7.14 11.17 -16.19
C ARG A 247 6.29 10.01 -15.65
N MET A 248 6.66 8.76 -15.95
CA MET A 248 5.94 7.59 -15.47
C MET A 248 6.23 7.32 -14.00
N MET A 249 7.48 7.48 -13.58
CA MET A 249 7.87 7.37 -12.18
C MET A 249 7.17 8.42 -11.32
N TYR A 250 7.23 9.69 -11.71
CA TYR A 250 6.56 10.76 -10.99
C TYR A 250 5.04 10.55 -10.90
N SER A 251 4.37 10.16 -12.00
CA SER A 251 2.95 9.83 -11.96
C SER A 251 2.66 8.71 -10.94
N THR A 252 3.54 7.72 -10.85
CA THR A 252 3.44 6.62 -9.88
C THR A 252 3.62 7.13 -8.45
N LEU A 253 4.65 7.94 -8.20
CA LEU A 253 4.92 8.55 -6.89
C LEU A 253 3.75 9.42 -6.43
N ASN A 254 3.17 10.23 -7.34
CA ASN A 254 2.03 11.08 -7.04
C ASN A 254 0.79 10.24 -6.67
N SER A 255 0.43 9.25 -7.50
CA SER A 255 -0.69 8.34 -7.24
C SER A 255 -0.51 7.58 -5.91
N LYS A 256 0.70 7.08 -5.66
CA LYS A 256 1.01 6.37 -4.42
C LYS A 256 0.92 7.31 -3.22
N PHE A 257 1.47 8.51 -3.31
CA PHE A 257 1.44 9.51 -2.24
C PHE A 257 0.02 9.94 -1.89
N THR A 258 -0.81 10.31 -2.87
CA THR A 258 -2.19 10.74 -2.64
C THR A 258 -3.05 9.62 -2.05
N SER A 259 -2.89 8.40 -2.54
CA SER A 259 -3.59 7.23 -2.00
C SER A 259 -3.16 6.89 -0.57
N GLU A 260 -1.85 6.90 -0.28
CA GLU A 260 -1.31 6.50 1.02
C GLU A 260 -1.61 7.55 2.11
N VAL A 261 -1.50 8.83 1.77
CA VAL A 261 -1.86 9.96 2.65
C VAL A 261 -3.38 10.15 2.72
N GLN A 262 -4.14 9.57 1.77
CA GLN A 262 -5.59 9.71 1.62
C GLN A 262 -6.02 11.17 1.44
N THR A 263 -5.44 11.83 0.45
CA THR A 263 -5.69 13.24 0.11
C THR A 263 -5.97 13.40 -1.37
N GLN A 264 -6.70 14.46 -1.73
CA GLN A 264 -6.88 14.88 -3.13
C GLN A 264 -5.82 15.89 -3.57
N HIS A 265 -5.02 16.41 -2.63
CA HIS A 265 -3.93 17.33 -2.94
C HIS A 265 -2.70 16.53 -3.37
N GLY A 266 -2.42 16.52 -4.67
CA GLY A 266 -1.26 15.83 -5.26
C GLY A 266 0.05 16.60 -5.13
N LEU A 267 1.11 16.01 -5.65
CA LEU A 267 2.39 16.68 -5.87
C LEU A 267 2.22 17.72 -6.98
N ASP A 268 2.73 18.92 -6.78
CA ASP A 268 2.70 19.98 -7.80
C ASP A 268 3.96 19.94 -8.72
N HIS A 269 4.08 20.92 -9.62
CA HIS A 269 5.22 21.01 -10.54
C HIS A 269 6.53 21.35 -9.83
N TYR A 270 6.49 22.14 -8.74
CA TYR A 270 7.68 22.42 -7.92
C TYR A 270 8.19 21.14 -7.25
N ASN A 271 7.26 20.33 -6.74
CA ASN A 271 7.56 19.05 -6.14
C ASN A 271 8.14 18.07 -7.18
N GLN A 272 7.53 18.00 -8.37
CA GLN A 272 8.04 17.19 -9.48
C GLN A 272 9.49 17.53 -9.80
N HIS A 273 9.77 18.82 -9.93
CA HIS A 273 11.11 19.32 -10.24
C HIS A 273 12.11 18.96 -9.15
N PHE A 274 11.78 19.21 -7.87
CA PHE A 274 12.67 18.86 -6.76
C PHE A 274 12.97 17.36 -6.70
N LEU A 275 11.95 16.52 -6.86
CA LEU A 275 12.13 15.07 -6.84
C LEU A 275 13.05 14.60 -7.98
N ALA A 276 12.95 15.22 -9.16
CA ALA A 276 13.84 14.95 -10.28
C ALA A 276 15.29 15.35 -9.98
N GLN A 277 15.50 16.57 -9.46
CA GLN A 277 16.84 17.03 -9.05
C GLN A 277 17.47 16.09 -8.03
N LYS A 278 16.66 15.63 -7.06
CA LYS A 278 17.12 14.75 -5.99
C LYS A 278 17.51 13.36 -6.48
N ILE A 279 16.73 12.75 -7.37
CA ILE A 279 17.01 11.38 -7.85
C ILE A 279 18.12 11.34 -8.91
N PHE A 280 18.28 12.41 -9.71
CA PHE A 280 19.30 12.50 -10.74
C PHE A 280 20.60 13.16 -10.27
N ASP A 281 20.64 13.65 -9.04
CA ASP A 281 21.74 14.44 -8.48
C ASP A 281 22.13 15.64 -9.38
N LYS A 282 21.11 16.35 -9.89
CA LYS A 282 21.30 17.53 -10.74
C LYS A 282 20.78 18.76 -10.01
N PRO A 283 21.65 19.65 -9.52
CA PRO A 283 21.24 20.85 -8.79
C PRO A 283 20.65 21.92 -9.72
N ASP A 284 20.95 21.86 -11.01
CA ASP A 284 20.50 22.86 -11.98
C ASP A 284 18.98 22.77 -12.20
N PHE A 285 18.36 23.93 -12.38
CA PHE A 285 16.96 23.99 -12.80
C PHE A 285 16.90 23.65 -14.29
N ALA A 286 16.38 22.46 -14.62
CA ALA A 286 16.14 22.08 -16.00
C ALA A 286 14.63 22.22 -16.27
N GLU A 287 14.28 22.82 -17.40
CA GLU A 287 12.88 23.07 -17.74
C GLU A 287 12.07 21.78 -17.87
N ASP A 288 12.69 20.67 -18.31
CA ASP A 288 12.00 19.39 -18.46
C ASP A 288 12.88 18.17 -18.12
N TYR A 289 12.41 17.38 -17.14
CA TYR A 289 12.98 16.09 -16.76
C TYR A 289 12.18 14.90 -17.29
N SER A 290 11.04 15.12 -17.95
CA SER A 290 10.00 14.10 -18.22
C SER A 290 10.51 12.86 -18.94
N ASN A 291 11.44 13.03 -19.89
CA ASN A 291 12.01 11.97 -20.71
C ASN A 291 13.34 11.42 -20.18
N MET A 292 13.87 11.95 -19.07
CA MET A 292 15.04 11.36 -18.42
C MET A 292 14.71 9.97 -17.87
N MET A 293 15.64 9.04 -18.03
CA MET A 293 15.45 7.65 -17.66
C MET A 293 15.99 7.38 -16.25
N VAL A 294 15.09 7.16 -15.28
CA VAL A 294 15.44 6.71 -13.93
C VAL A 294 15.63 5.19 -13.92
N SER A 295 16.72 4.72 -13.33
CA SER A 295 16.96 3.27 -13.13
C SER A 295 16.41 2.75 -11.80
N TRP A 296 16.19 1.44 -11.73
CA TRP A 296 15.90 0.75 -10.46
C TRP A 296 17.00 1.02 -9.43
N ALA A 297 18.26 1.06 -9.89
CA ALA A 297 19.40 1.33 -9.03
C ALA A 297 19.31 2.71 -8.37
N GLN A 298 19.07 3.77 -9.16
CA GLN A 298 18.88 5.13 -8.65
C GLN A 298 17.68 5.26 -7.70
N PHE A 299 16.63 4.47 -7.94
CA PHE A 299 15.42 4.51 -7.14
C PHE A 299 15.60 3.88 -5.75
N ASN A 300 16.18 2.68 -5.65
CA ASN A 300 16.24 1.93 -4.39
C ASN A 300 17.49 1.07 -4.14
N LYS A 301 18.59 1.27 -4.87
CA LYS A 301 19.85 0.53 -4.66
C LYS A 301 21.02 1.44 -4.31
N GLU A 302 21.14 2.53 -5.04
CA GLU A 302 22.16 3.57 -4.83
C GLU A 302 21.69 4.49 -3.71
N VAL A 303 22.60 4.77 -2.78
CA VAL A 303 22.36 5.78 -1.75
C VAL A 303 22.47 7.18 -2.35
N LEU A 304 21.66 8.10 -1.86
CA LEU A 304 21.73 9.49 -2.28
C LEU A 304 23.10 10.08 -1.88
N PRO A 305 23.69 10.98 -2.69
CA PRO A 305 24.97 11.62 -2.37
C PRO A 305 24.98 12.28 -0.99
N GLY A 306 25.98 11.93 -0.18
CA GLY A 306 26.14 12.42 1.18
C GLY A 306 25.08 11.90 2.17
N ARG A 307 24.29 10.88 1.82
CA ARG A 307 23.24 10.30 2.68
C ARG A 307 23.42 8.79 2.86
N PRO A 308 22.98 8.23 3.99
CA PRO A 308 23.04 6.79 4.24
C PRO A 308 21.80 6.02 3.73
N PHE A 309 21.00 6.62 2.84
CA PHE A 309 19.71 6.07 2.41
C PHE A 309 19.43 6.31 0.93
N THR A 310 18.59 5.48 0.34
CA THR A 310 18.16 5.56 -1.07
C THR A 310 17.09 6.63 -1.29
N PHE A 311 16.80 6.96 -2.55
CA PHE A 311 15.69 7.87 -2.88
C PHE A 311 14.35 7.37 -2.33
N TRP A 312 14.02 6.10 -2.57
CA TRP A 312 12.77 5.51 -2.12
C TRP A 312 12.62 5.50 -0.59
N GLN A 313 13.67 5.14 0.14
CA GLN A 313 13.65 5.15 1.62
C GLN A 313 13.30 6.53 2.17
N TRP A 314 13.88 7.58 1.58
CA TRP A 314 13.57 8.95 1.95
C TRP A 314 12.14 9.35 1.59
N PHE A 315 11.68 9.04 0.37
CA PHE A 315 10.34 9.38 -0.09
C PHE A 315 9.24 8.67 0.71
N GLU A 316 9.42 7.38 1.00
CA GLU A 316 8.51 6.59 1.83
C GLU A 316 8.45 7.15 3.26
N GLY A 317 9.58 7.53 3.85
CA GLY A 317 9.60 8.17 5.16
C GLY A 317 8.84 9.49 5.20
N VAL A 318 8.90 10.29 4.13
CA VAL A 318 8.10 11.51 3.97
C VAL A 318 6.61 11.19 3.85
N MET A 319 6.25 10.19 3.05
CA MET A 319 4.87 9.73 2.88
C MET A 319 4.28 9.24 4.21
N GLU A 320 5.03 8.45 4.97
CA GLU A 320 4.63 7.91 6.27
C GLU A 320 4.49 9.00 7.34
N LEU A 321 5.44 9.95 7.40
CA LEU A 321 5.33 11.13 8.26
C LEU A 321 4.06 11.92 7.92
N THR A 322 3.79 12.11 6.63
CA THR A 322 2.66 12.88 6.15
C THR A 322 1.35 12.19 6.52
N LYS A 323 1.22 10.91 6.21
CA LYS A 323 0.06 10.08 6.58
C LYS A 323 -0.27 10.14 8.06
N LYS A 324 0.75 10.04 8.92
CA LYS A 324 0.54 9.94 10.38
C LYS A 324 0.33 11.28 11.07
N HIS A 325 1.02 12.34 10.64
CA HIS A 325 1.07 13.58 11.41
C HIS A 325 0.73 14.83 10.60
N LEU A 326 0.86 14.80 9.26
CA LEU A 326 0.80 16.01 8.44
C LEU A 326 -0.36 16.05 7.43
N LYS A 327 -1.18 15.00 7.36
CA LYS A 327 -2.25 14.84 6.36
C LYS A 327 -3.12 16.09 6.22
N THR A 328 -3.59 16.65 7.33
CA THR A 328 -4.48 17.82 7.31
C THR A 328 -3.77 19.06 6.79
N TYR A 329 -2.54 19.32 7.25
CA TYR A 329 -1.72 20.45 6.78
C TYR A 329 -1.40 20.34 5.28
N TRP A 330 -1.08 19.13 4.81
CA TRP A 330 -0.83 18.87 3.40
C TRP A 330 -2.09 19.08 2.55
N SER A 331 -3.22 18.51 2.98
CA SER A 331 -4.49 18.57 2.24
C SER A 331 -5.04 19.99 2.10
N GLU A 332 -4.66 20.88 3.00
CA GLU A 332 -5.02 22.30 2.98
C GLU A 332 -3.96 23.19 2.29
N GLY A 333 -2.90 22.61 1.71
CA GLY A 333 -1.87 23.36 1.00
C GLY A 333 -0.95 24.20 1.90
N LEU A 334 -0.86 23.87 3.20
CA LEU A 334 -0.03 24.63 4.16
C LEU A 334 1.44 24.22 4.14
N ILE A 335 1.74 23.08 3.51
CA ILE A 335 3.08 22.53 3.37
C ILE A 335 3.50 22.72 1.92
N PHE A 336 4.57 23.50 1.70
CA PHE A 336 5.19 23.61 0.38
C PHE A 336 5.79 22.26 -0.05
N GLY A 337 6.34 21.52 0.92
CA GLY A 337 6.70 20.13 0.75
C GLY A 337 8.09 19.96 0.15
N PHE A 338 8.14 19.62 -1.13
CA PHE A 338 9.36 19.19 -1.80
C PHE A 338 10.07 20.38 -2.44
N ILE A 339 11.05 20.93 -1.73
CA ILE A 339 11.85 22.06 -2.21
C ILE A 339 13.29 22.00 -1.67
N GLY A 340 14.25 22.27 -2.55
CA GLY A 340 15.68 22.30 -2.25
C GLY A 340 16.13 23.65 -1.71
N LYS A 341 17.27 23.68 -1.02
CA LYS A 341 17.80 24.90 -0.40
C LYS A 341 18.00 26.05 -1.40
N GLN A 342 18.49 25.77 -2.60
CA GLN A 342 18.72 26.80 -3.63
C GLN A 342 17.41 27.47 -4.09
N HIS A 343 16.40 26.67 -4.45
CA HIS A 343 15.09 27.20 -4.85
C HIS A 343 14.39 27.90 -3.67
N LEU A 344 14.49 27.32 -2.47
CA LEU A 344 14.02 27.96 -1.24
C LEU A 344 14.62 29.36 -1.06
N HIS A 345 15.93 29.50 -1.29
CA HIS A 345 16.60 30.80 -1.23
C HIS A 345 16.02 31.79 -2.22
N LEU A 346 15.73 31.38 -3.46
CA LEU A 346 15.13 32.24 -4.47
C LEU A 346 13.71 32.71 -4.10
N ILE A 347 12.87 31.81 -3.57
CA ILE A 347 11.47 32.13 -3.24
C ILE A 347 11.36 33.08 -2.04
N LEU A 348 12.25 32.93 -1.06
CA LEU A 348 12.22 33.70 0.18
C LEU A 348 13.11 34.95 0.17
N LYS A 349 14.00 35.12 -0.83
CA LYS A 349 15.01 36.20 -0.86
C LYS A 349 14.43 37.59 -0.63
N ASP A 350 13.33 37.90 -1.33
CA ASP A 350 12.74 39.25 -1.36
C ASP A 350 11.45 39.32 -0.49
N ARG A 351 11.29 38.37 0.44
CA ARG A 351 10.12 38.31 1.32
C ARG A 351 10.39 39.02 2.65
N PRO A 352 9.37 39.60 3.31
CA PRO A 352 9.53 40.26 4.60
C PRO A 352 10.07 39.33 5.70
N ASN A 353 10.74 39.92 6.69
CA ASN A 353 11.21 39.18 7.87
C ASN A 353 10.05 38.48 8.58
N GLY A 354 10.29 37.24 8.99
CA GLY A 354 9.29 36.36 9.60
C GLY A 354 8.43 35.58 8.60
N THR A 355 8.60 35.80 7.29
CA THR A 355 8.00 34.92 6.27
C THR A 355 8.65 33.55 6.35
N PHE A 356 7.83 32.49 6.44
CA PHE A 356 8.30 31.12 6.55
C PHE A 356 7.57 30.17 5.62
N LEU A 357 8.17 29.00 5.35
CA LEU A 357 7.52 27.89 4.70
C LEU A 357 7.89 26.56 5.36
N LEU A 358 7.02 25.58 5.17
CA LEU A 358 7.20 24.20 5.63
C LEU A 358 7.69 23.34 4.47
N ARG A 359 8.82 22.65 4.66
CA ARG A 359 9.39 21.73 3.66
C ARG A 359 9.85 20.43 4.29
N PHE A 360 9.87 19.36 3.49
CA PHE A 360 10.47 18.11 3.92
C PHE A 360 12.00 18.24 4.01
N SER A 361 12.56 17.57 5.01
CA SER A 361 14.01 17.50 5.19
C SER A 361 14.61 16.73 4.02
N ASP A 362 15.63 17.31 3.40
CA ASP A 362 16.49 16.67 2.42
C ASP A 362 17.53 15.75 3.07
N SER A 363 17.71 15.91 4.38
CA SER A 363 18.83 15.37 5.15
C SER A 363 18.46 14.21 6.07
N GLU A 364 17.20 14.15 6.46
CA GLU A 364 16.67 13.18 7.41
C GLU A 364 15.46 12.48 6.81
N ILE A 365 15.38 11.17 6.97
CA ILE A 365 14.20 10.39 6.56
C ILE A 365 13.03 10.78 7.45
N GLY A 366 11.87 11.09 6.85
CA GLY A 366 10.65 11.38 7.59
C GLY A 366 10.79 12.58 8.54
N GLY A 367 11.48 13.63 8.09
CA GLY A 367 11.58 14.91 8.80
C GLY A 367 10.89 16.05 8.05
N ILE A 368 10.27 16.97 8.80
CA ILE A 368 9.75 18.26 8.29
C ILE A 368 10.47 19.42 8.96
N THR A 369 10.87 20.44 8.20
CA THR A 369 11.60 21.61 8.71
C THR A 369 10.90 22.91 8.31
N ILE A 370 11.19 23.96 9.07
CA ILE A 370 10.72 25.32 8.85
C ILE A 370 11.89 26.15 8.36
N ALA A 371 11.72 26.76 7.20
CA ALA A 371 12.64 27.75 6.68
C ALA A 371 11.99 29.13 6.75
N TYR A 372 12.72 30.14 7.25
CA TYR A 372 12.18 31.48 7.43
C TYR A 372 13.22 32.58 7.17
N VAL A 373 12.72 33.76 6.81
CA VAL A 373 13.53 34.97 6.61
C VAL A 373 13.74 35.66 7.96
N SER A 374 14.98 35.95 8.30
CA SER A 374 15.34 36.73 9.48
C SER A 374 16.31 37.87 9.13
N ALA A 375 16.30 38.90 9.98
CA ALA A 375 17.29 39.97 9.90
C ALA A 375 18.69 39.41 10.20
N SER A 376 19.65 39.76 9.36
CA SER A 376 21.07 39.56 9.61
C SER A 376 21.59 40.68 10.50
N GLU A 377 22.63 40.38 11.29
CA GLU A 377 23.31 41.34 12.18
C GLU A 377 23.87 42.55 11.40
N ASN A 378 24.16 42.37 10.11
CA ASN A 378 24.68 43.39 9.22
C ASN A 378 23.59 44.21 8.49
N GLY A 379 22.32 44.10 8.90
CA GLY A 379 21.19 44.83 8.28
C GLY A 379 20.62 44.23 6.99
N GLY A 380 21.19 43.12 6.49
CA GLY A 380 20.65 42.35 5.36
C GLY A 380 19.62 41.29 5.79
N GLN A 381 19.03 40.57 4.83
CA GLN A 381 18.17 39.41 5.12
C GLN A 381 18.94 38.10 4.99
N LYS A 382 18.67 37.14 5.87
CA LYS A 382 19.20 35.78 5.80
C LYS A 382 18.07 34.76 5.95
N ILE A 383 18.23 33.60 5.30
CA ILE A 383 17.28 32.50 5.43
C ILE A 383 17.83 31.49 6.42
N GLN A 384 17.06 31.24 7.48
CA GLN A 384 17.39 30.27 8.52
C GLN A 384 16.51 29.04 8.41
N ASN A 385 17.05 27.88 8.80
CA ASN A 385 16.33 26.61 8.82
C ASN A 385 16.32 26.10 10.27
N ILE A 386 15.15 25.75 10.77
CA ILE A 386 14.99 25.08 12.06
C ILE A 386 15.38 23.61 11.90
N GLN A 387 15.94 23.00 12.94
CA GLN A 387 16.20 21.55 12.93
C GLN A 387 14.92 20.79 12.55
N PRO A 388 15.00 19.77 11.66
CA PRO A 388 13.83 19.00 11.27
C PRO A 388 13.14 18.33 12.46
N PHE A 389 11.81 18.32 12.43
CA PHE A 389 10.98 17.56 13.34
C PHE A 389 10.74 16.17 12.75
N SER A 390 11.15 15.15 13.50
CA SER A 390 10.92 13.75 13.17
C SER A 390 9.52 13.29 13.61
N LYS A 391 9.15 12.07 13.21
CA LYS A 391 7.94 11.39 13.72
C LYS A 391 7.85 11.43 15.26
N ARG A 392 8.95 11.14 15.96
CA ARG A 392 8.98 11.13 17.44
C ARG A 392 8.73 12.52 18.01
N ASP A 393 9.26 13.56 17.37
CA ASP A 393 9.04 14.94 17.80
C ASP A 393 7.56 15.35 17.66
N LEU A 394 6.92 14.92 16.57
CA LEU A 394 5.51 15.20 16.29
C LEU A 394 4.54 14.36 17.13
N GLU A 395 4.96 13.19 17.61
CA GLU A 395 4.23 12.40 18.62
C GLU A 395 4.24 13.07 19.99
N ILE A 396 5.38 13.67 20.38
CA ILE A 396 5.50 14.41 21.64
C ILE A 396 4.68 15.70 21.58
N ARG A 397 4.76 16.42 20.45
CA ARG A 397 4.08 17.70 20.29
C ARG A 397 3.76 17.98 18.83
N SER A 398 2.51 18.34 18.56
CA SER A 398 1.99 18.59 17.22
C SER A 398 2.76 19.68 16.46
N LEU A 399 2.71 19.63 15.13
CA LEU A 399 3.34 20.66 14.29
C LEU A 399 2.74 22.04 14.53
N GLY A 400 1.41 22.15 14.66
CA GLY A 400 0.71 23.41 14.96
C GLY A 400 1.20 24.05 16.25
N ASP A 401 1.31 23.27 17.34
CA ASP A 401 1.80 23.78 18.62
C ASP A 401 3.27 24.18 18.59
N ARG A 402 4.10 23.53 17.74
CA ARG A 402 5.50 23.92 17.53
C ARG A 402 5.61 25.22 16.73
N ILE A 403 4.76 25.40 15.70
CA ILE A 403 4.68 26.63 14.91
C ILE A 403 4.24 27.81 15.80
N ARG A 404 3.28 27.59 16.70
CA ARG A 404 2.80 28.59 17.66
C ARG A 404 3.94 29.18 18.49
N ASP A 405 4.81 28.33 19.02
CA ASP A 405 5.88 28.71 19.97
C ASP A 405 7.00 29.54 19.34
N ILE A 406 7.16 29.48 18.02
CA ILE A 406 8.24 30.18 17.33
C ILE A 406 7.79 31.61 17.07
N SER A 407 8.29 32.55 17.88
CA SER A 407 7.97 33.99 17.78
C SER A 407 8.59 34.64 16.55
N HIS A 408 9.69 34.11 16.03
CA HIS A 408 10.40 34.66 14.86
C HIS A 408 9.67 34.47 13.53
N ILE A 409 8.66 33.60 13.48
CA ILE A 409 7.85 33.36 12.28
C ILE A 409 6.46 33.98 12.42
N THR A 410 6.04 34.72 11.41
CA THR A 410 4.84 35.57 11.45
C THR A 410 3.89 35.33 10.27
N HIS A 411 4.42 35.03 9.08
CA HIS A 411 3.60 34.84 7.87
C HIS A 411 4.02 33.56 7.14
N LEU A 412 3.08 32.67 6.88
CA LEU A 412 3.27 31.54 5.98
C LEU A 412 3.34 32.07 4.54
N TYR A 413 4.34 31.63 3.78
CA TYR A 413 4.48 31.96 2.37
C TYR A 413 3.21 31.61 1.56
N PRO A 414 2.76 32.46 0.63
CA PRO A 414 3.36 33.74 0.25
C PRO A 414 3.15 34.85 1.28
N GLU A 415 1.93 35.07 1.77
CA GLU A 415 1.58 36.24 2.60
C GLU A 415 0.44 35.96 3.59
N PHE A 416 0.33 34.72 4.09
CA PHE A 416 -0.74 34.34 5.01
C PHE A 416 -0.33 34.51 6.48
N PRO A 417 -1.04 35.29 7.31
CA PRO A 417 -0.71 35.43 8.72
C PRO A 417 -0.72 34.08 9.46
N LYS A 418 0.32 33.82 10.26
CA LYS A 418 0.54 32.53 10.95
C LYS A 418 -0.69 32.09 11.73
N ASP A 419 -1.24 32.96 12.57
CA ASP A 419 -2.34 32.60 13.46
C ASP A 419 -3.68 32.50 12.73
N GLU A 420 -3.86 33.13 11.58
CA GLU A 420 -5.07 32.91 10.77
C GLU A 420 -5.11 31.49 10.20
N VAL A 421 -3.95 31.00 9.77
CA VAL A 421 -3.80 29.68 9.15
C VAL A 421 -3.74 28.56 10.19
N PHE A 422 -2.92 28.74 11.23
CA PHE A 422 -2.56 27.65 12.14
C PHE A 422 -3.38 27.56 13.42
N LYS A 423 -4.20 28.57 13.77
CA LYS A 423 -4.93 28.60 15.05
C LYS A 423 -5.82 27.39 15.29
N LYS A 424 -6.40 26.81 14.24
CA LYS A 424 -7.21 25.58 14.35
C LYS A 424 -6.40 24.32 14.70
N PHE A 425 -5.08 24.36 14.52
CA PHE A 425 -4.16 23.28 14.88
C PHE A 425 -3.48 23.48 16.23
N TYR A 426 -3.76 24.60 16.91
CA TYR A 426 -3.24 24.84 18.25
C TYR A 426 -4.04 24.04 19.26
N SER A 427 -3.34 23.28 20.08
CA SER A 427 -3.92 22.62 21.23
C SER A 427 -4.33 23.71 22.24
N GLY A 428 -5.64 23.83 22.48
CA GLY A 428 -6.22 24.62 23.56
C GLY A 428 -6.38 26.13 23.28
N ASN A 429 -7.49 26.52 22.65
CA ASN A 429 -8.21 27.76 22.96
C ASN A 429 -9.47 27.42 23.81
N GLY A 430 -9.29 26.56 24.80
CA GLY A 430 -10.26 26.25 25.85
C GLY A 430 -9.58 26.50 27.19
N PHE A 431 -10.10 27.49 27.92
CA PHE A 431 -9.83 27.85 29.31
C PHE A 431 -8.74 27.06 30.06
N HIS A 432 -7.73 27.82 30.48
CA HIS A 432 -6.99 27.55 31.69
C HIS A 432 -7.90 27.80 32.92
N ILE A 433 -8.91 26.95 33.15
CA ILE A 433 -9.61 26.84 34.44
C ILE A 433 -9.91 25.36 34.72
N GLN A 434 -9.34 24.88 35.84
CA GLN A 434 -9.59 23.61 36.53
C GLN A 434 -9.12 22.29 35.86
N SER A 435 -7.83 22.00 35.98
CA SER A 435 -7.38 20.63 36.30
C SER A 435 -5.97 20.52 36.92
N ILE A 436 -5.27 21.65 37.18
CA ILE A 436 -3.97 21.65 37.91
C ILE A 436 -4.13 22.10 39.39
N LEU A 437 -5.36 22.15 39.91
CA LEU A 437 -5.63 22.34 41.35
C LEU A 437 -6.55 21.26 41.93
N HIS A 438 -6.47 20.04 41.40
CA HIS A 438 -7.06 18.85 42.02
C HIS A 438 -6.08 17.65 42.03
N ARG A 439 -4.80 17.93 42.28
CA ARG A 439 -3.84 16.91 42.71
C ARG A 439 -2.87 17.36 43.80
N GLN A 440 -3.31 18.31 44.63
CA GLN A 440 -2.83 18.55 45.98
C GLN A 440 -3.96 19.25 46.74
N LEU A 441 -4.26 18.76 47.95
CA LEU A 441 -5.42 19.08 48.80
C LEU A 441 -6.69 18.28 48.45
N GLY A 442 -6.68 17.02 48.89
CA GLY A 442 -7.91 16.35 49.25
C GLY A 442 -8.44 16.95 50.55
N VAL A 443 -9.55 17.68 50.45
CA VAL A 443 -10.50 17.88 51.56
C VAL A 443 -11.89 17.89 50.93
N TYR A 444 -12.69 16.88 51.28
CA TYR A 444 -14.11 16.81 50.98
C TYR A 444 -14.87 17.85 51.82
N SER A 445 -15.81 18.57 51.19
CA SER A 445 -16.97 19.12 51.90
C SER A 445 -18.19 19.10 50.98
N HIS A 446 -18.99 18.04 51.12
CA HIS A 446 -20.40 18.05 50.74
C HIS A 446 -21.18 18.79 51.83
N LEU A 447 -21.90 19.85 51.46
CA LEU A 447 -23.03 20.35 52.23
C LEU A 447 -24.25 19.49 51.87
N GLY A 448 -24.54 18.53 52.72
CA GLY A 448 -25.85 17.90 52.86
C GLY A 448 -26.32 18.13 54.28
N SER A 449 -27.50 18.73 54.41
CA SER A 449 -28.25 19.02 55.63
C SER A 449 -28.37 17.84 56.62
N CYS A 450 -28.44 18.17 57.92
CA CYS A 450 -28.99 17.46 59.09
C CYS A 450 -29.44 15.99 58.88
N SER A 451 -29.12 15.02 59.73
CA SER A 451 -29.15 15.02 61.21
C SER A 451 -28.47 13.79 61.81
N GLU A 452 -28.19 13.88 63.11
CA GLU A 452 -28.09 12.78 64.11
C GLU A 452 -26.81 11.94 64.26
N THR A 453 -26.06 12.33 65.30
CA THR A 453 -25.49 11.51 66.40
C THR A 453 -24.70 10.24 66.09
N GLY A 454 -23.40 10.29 66.37
CA GLY A 454 -22.55 9.10 66.48
C GLY A 454 -21.10 9.42 66.86
N THR A 455 -20.79 9.24 68.14
CA THR A 455 -19.53 9.44 68.85
C THR A 455 -18.29 8.85 68.13
N LEU A 456 -17.21 9.65 67.99
CA LEU A 456 -15.88 9.21 67.56
C LEU A 456 -14.87 9.30 68.71
N THR A 457 -14.23 8.18 69.04
CA THR A 457 -13.10 8.09 69.97
C THR A 457 -11.81 7.94 69.17
N LEU A 458 -10.87 8.87 69.33
CA LEU A 458 -9.53 8.84 68.73
C LEU A 458 -8.56 8.06 69.64
N LYS A 459 -7.79 7.12 69.07
CA LYS A 459 -6.57 6.57 69.67
C LYS A 459 -5.40 6.73 68.69
N PHE A 460 -4.36 7.41 69.15
CA PHE A 460 -3.05 7.48 68.52
C PHE A 460 -2.25 6.20 68.79
N GLY A 461 -1.47 5.75 67.81
CA GLY A 461 -0.49 4.68 67.95
C GLY A 461 0.79 5.04 67.18
N SER A 462 1.88 5.23 67.94
CA SER A 462 3.24 5.53 67.48
C SER A 462 4.01 4.26 67.12
N PHE A 463 4.94 4.42 66.14
CA PHE A 463 6.25 3.77 65.94
C PHE A 463 6.42 2.24 65.99
N GLY A 464 7.23 1.73 65.05
CA GLY A 464 8.00 0.51 65.29
C GLY A 464 8.58 -0.15 64.04
N GLN A 465 9.91 -0.16 63.94
CA GLN A 465 10.74 -0.80 62.91
C GLN A 465 10.57 -2.32 62.83
N MET A 466 10.71 -2.88 61.62
CA MET A 466 11.81 -3.78 61.22
C MET A 466 11.91 -3.80 59.69
#